data_AF-A0A554LQ54-F1
#
_entry.id   AF-A0A554LQ54-F1
#
_cell.length_a   1.000
_cell.length_b   1.000
_cell.length_c   1.000
_cell.angle_alpha   90.00
_cell.angle_beta   90.00
_cell.angle_gamma   90.00
#
_symmetry.space_group_name_H-M   'P 1'
#
loop_
_entity.id
_entity.type
_entity.pdbx_description
1 polymer ?
#
loop_
_entity_poly.entity_id
_entity_poly.type
_entity_poly.pdbx_seq_one_letter_code
_entity_poly.pdbx_strand_id
1 'polypeptide(L)'
;MNNNIKICFPNENTFDLISEILENNGIQEGLEESLFKKKSFISIVYKLAKDLASENISQKDFISSLKKELGISKKTSESIFTDVQKKILPLAEKVEIKLINKDRAYMEEREKKKKIELNRNIDKPLMPSIEKKEDKYRELI
;
A
#
# COMPACT_ATOMS: atom_id res chain seq x y z
N MET A 1 11.03 11.50 18.38
CA MET A 1 9.55 11.52 18.28
C MET A 1 9.19 11.10 16.87
N ASN A 2 8.74 9.86 16.67
CA ASN A 2 8.31 9.39 15.35
C ASN A 2 6.83 9.72 15.17
N ASN A 3 6.55 10.91 14.65
CA ASN A 3 5.20 11.25 14.23
C ASN A 3 4.94 10.53 12.90
N ASN A 4 4.07 9.52 12.91
CA ASN A 4 3.57 8.89 11.70
C ASN A 4 2.54 9.82 11.05
N ILE A 5 3.03 10.86 10.38
CA ILE A 5 2.23 11.80 9.60
C ILE A 5 1.98 11.17 8.24
N LYS A 6 0.71 11.00 7.88
CA LYS A 6 0.32 10.60 6.53
C LYS A 6 -0.19 11.82 5.79
N ILE A 7 0.43 12.12 4.64
CA ILE A 7 -0.14 13.07 3.69
C ILE A 7 -1.29 12.35 2.97
N CYS A 8 -2.47 12.97 3.02
CA CYS A 8 -3.64 12.59 2.23
C CYS A 8 -4.05 13.77 1.35
N PHE A 9 -4.57 13.47 0.17
CA PHE A 9 -5.24 14.44 -0.70
C PHE A 9 -6.71 14.03 -0.83
N PRO A 10 -7.64 14.97 -1.02
CA PRO A 10 -9.04 14.64 -1.32
C PRO A 10 -9.12 13.91 -2.66
N ASN A 11 -9.47 12.62 -2.62
CA ASN A 11 -9.30 11.71 -3.76
C ASN A 11 -10.06 12.15 -5.01
N GLU A 12 -11.33 12.57 -4.89
CA GLU A 12 -12.18 12.88 -6.04
C GLU A 12 -11.65 14.08 -6.84
N ASN A 13 -11.34 15.20 -6.18
CA ASN A 13 -10.86 16.40 -6.88
C ASN A 13 -9.39 16.30 -7.33
N THR A 14 -8.56 15.50 -6.65
CA THR A 14 -7.12 15.46 -6.94
C THR A 14 -6.82 14.76 -8.26
N PHE A 15 -7.54 13.68 -8.58
CA PHE A 15 -7.35 12.97 -9.84
C PHE A 15 -7.79 13.80 -11.04
N ASP A 16 -8.92 14.51 -10.93
CA ASP A 16 -9.42 15.41 -11.97
C ASP A 16 -8.44 16.55 -12.24
N LEU A 17 -7.93 17.19 -11.18
CA LEU A 17 -6.91 18.24 -11.31
C LEU A 17 -5.61 17.73 -11.95
N ILE A 18 -5.20 16.50 -11.64
CA ILE A 18 -4.02 15.90 -12.28
C ILE A 18 -4.30 15.62 -13.76
N SER A 19 -5.49 15.13 -14.12
CA SER A 19 -5.91 14.94 -15.50
C SER A 19 -5.84 16.26 -16.28
N GLU A 20 -6.43 17.32 -15.71
CA GLU A 20 -6.42 18.66 -16.31
C GLU A 20 -4.98 19.18 -16.50
N ILE A 21 -4.09 18.97 -15.52
CA ILE A 21 -2.67 19.36 -15.65
C ILE A 21 -1.99 18.60 -16.79
N LEU A 22 -2.22 17.30 -16.91
CA LEU A 22 -1.64 16.47 -17.97
C LEU A 22 -2.16 16.92 -19.35
N GLU A 23 -3.46 17.12 -19.49
CA GLU A 23 -4.10 17.58 -20.72
C GLU A 23 -3.60 18.96 -21.16
N ASN A 24 -3.49 19.91 -20.23
CA ASN A 24 -2.95 21.24 -20.49
C ASN A 24 -1.48 21.22 -20.96
N ASN A 25 -0.74 20.17 -20.61
CA ASN A 25 0.64 19.94 -21.04
C ASN A 25 0.74 19.03 -22.29
N GLY A 26 -0.39 18.74 -22.95
CA GLY A 26 -0.45 17.94 -24.18
C GLY A 26 -0.24 16.44 -23.95
N ILE A 27 -0.44 15.96 -22.72
CA ILE A 27 -0.33 14.55 -22.36
C ILE A 27 -1.74 13.98 -22.24
N GLN A 28 -2.11 13.15 -23.19
CA GLN A 28 -3.36 12.38 -23.15
C GLN A 28 -3.02 10.90 -22.98
N GLU A 29 -3.70 10.22 -22.05
CA GLU A 29 -3.64 8.76 -21.97
C GLU A 29 -4.38 8.18 -23.18
N GLY A 30 -3.66 7.44 -24.02
CA GLY A 30 -4.29 6.66 -25.09
C GLY A 30 -5.08 5.50 -24.49
N LEU A 31 -6.33 5.32 -24.93
CA LEU A 31 -7.20 4.19 -24.57
C LEU A 31 -6.51 2.81 -24.73
N GLU A 32 -5.55 2.68 -25.64
CA GLU A 32 -4.84 1.43 -25.94
C GLU A 32 -3.66 1.12 -25.00
N GLU A 33 -3.11 2.09 -24.25
CA GLU A 33 -1.98 1.83 -23.32
C GLU A 33 -2.43 1.16 -22.01
N SER A 34 -3.73 1.18 -21.73
CA SER A 34 -4.37 0.61 -20.55
C SER A 34 -4.27 -0.92 -20.43
N LEU A 35 -4.12 -1.65 -21.53
CA LEU A 35 -4.27 -3.12 -21.52
C LEU A 35 -2.97 -3.87 -21.20
N PHE A 36 -1.79 -3.26 -21.40
CA PHE A 36 -0.51 -3.96 -21.19
C PHE A 36 0.59 -3.17 -20.46
N LYS A 37 0.38 -1.89 -20.09
CA LYS A 37 1.35 -1.13 -19.27
C LYS A 37 0.76 -0.61 -17.95
N LYS A 38 1.16 -1.32 -16.90
CA LYS A 38 1.50 -0.85 -15.53
C LYS A 38 1.45 0.67 -15.32
N LYS A 39 0.45 1.13 -14.56
CA LYS A 39 0.26 2.48 -13.97
C LYS A 39 -0.10 3.60 -14.97
N SER A 40 -1.29 4.17 -14.77
CA SER A 40 -1.75 5.40 -15.41
C SER A 40 -0.78 6.57 -15.11
N PHE A 41 -0.58 7.48 -16.06
CA PHE A 41 0.15 8.74 -15.89
C PHE A 41 -0.40 9.56 -14.72
N ILE A 42 -1.72 9.60 -14.55
CA ILE A 42 -2.36 10.22 -13.40
C ILE A 42 -1.82 9.60 -12.10
N SER A 43 -1.76 8.27 -12.03
CA SER A 43 -1.26 7.57 -10.84
C SER A 43 0.23 7.85 -10.55
N ILE A 44 1.03 8.07 -11.59
CA ILE A 44 2.45 8.43 -11.47
C ILE A 44 2.59 9.83 -10.89
N VAL A 45 1.89 10.83 -11.46
CA VAL A 45 1.91 12.21 -10.97
C VAL A 45 1.39 12.29 -9.54
N TYR A 46 0.30 11.59 -9.23
CA TYR A 46 -0.27 11.54 -7.88
C TYR A 46 0.74 11.00 -6.85
N LYS A 47 1.43 9.90 -7.18
CA LYS A 47 2.44 9.33 -6.30
C LYS A 47 3.59 10.32 -6.07
N LEU A 48 4.11 10.94 -7.13
CA LEU A 48 5.20 11.90 -7.02
C LEU A 48 4.78 13.14 -6.22
N ALA A 49 3.55 13.62 -6.39
CA ALA A 49 3.02 14.75 -5.62
C ALA A 49 2.95 14.43 -4.13
N LYS A 50 2.57 13.20 -3.79
CA LYS A 50 2.58 12.70 -2.42
C LYS A 50 3.99 12.60 -1.85
N ASP A 51 4.93 12.03 -2.60
CA ASP A 51 6.32 11.92 -2.17
C ASP A 51 6.95 13.31 -1.96
N LEU A 52 6.61 14.28 -2.81
CA LEU A 52 7.03 15.68 -2.68
C LEU A 52 6.42 16.37 -1.45
N ALA A 53 5.11 16.19 -1.22
CA ALA A 53 4.42 16.73 -0.05
C ALA A 53 4.90 16.13 1.28
N SER A 54 5.38 14.88 1.24
CA SER A 54 6.03 14.20 2.37
C SER A 54 7.50 14.57 2.55
N GLU A 55 8.06 15.46 1.72
CA GLU A 55 9.49 15.82 1.73
C GLU A 55 10.43 14.62 1.48
N ASN A 56 9.92 13.54 0.88
CA ASN A 56 10.69 12.33 0.57
C ASN A 56 11.56 12.51 -0.68
N ILE A 57 11.18 13.44 -1.57
CA ILE A 57 11.89 13.74 -2.82
C ILE A 57 12.05 15.25 -2.99
N SER A 58 13.13 15.66 -3.63
CA SER A 58 13.33 17.05 -4.01
C SER A 58 12.58 17.42 -5.30
N GLN A 59 12.44 18.73 -5.57
CA GLN A 59 11.94 19.22 -6.87
C GLN A 59 12.73 18.62 -8.06
N LYS A 60 14.05 18.52 -7.91
CA LYS A 60 14.93 17.97 -8.96
C LYS A 60 14.59 16.50 -9.23
N ASP A 61 14.34 15.73 -8.18
CA ASP A 61 13.99 14.31 -8.29
C ASP A 61 12.59 14.12 -8.86
N PHE A 62 11.65 14.98 -8.50
CA PHE A 62 10.30 15.01 -9.07
C PHE A 62 10.34 15.21 -10.59
N ILE A 63 11.04 16.28 -11.05
CA ILE A 63 11.18 16.60 -12.48
C ILE A 63 11.89 15.47 -13.24
N SER A 64 12.97 14.93 -12.65
CA SER A 64 13.71 13.81 -13.23
C SER A 64 12.84 12.55 -13.37
N SER A 65 12.02 12.26 -12.36
CA SER A 65 11.10 11.11 -12.35
C SER A 65 10.00 11.26 -13.38
N LEU A 66 9.40 12.45 -13.52
CA LEU A 66 8.40 12.73 -14.57
C LEU A 66 8.97 12.53 -15.97
N LYS A 67 10.16 13.07 -16.22
CA LYS A 67 10.86 12.90 -17.50
C LYS A 67 11.05 11.42 -17.83
N LYS A 68 11.43 10.61 -16.84
CA LYS A 68 11.72 9.18 -17.01
C LYS A 68 10.46 8.34 -17.17
N GLU A 69 9.44 8.56 -16.34
CA GLU A 69 8.24 7.73 -16.26
C GLU A 69 7.24 8.06 -17.39
N LEU A 70 7.11 9.35 -17.77
CA LEU A 70 6.18 9.79 -18.83
C LEU A 70 6.89 10.00 -20.17
N GLY A 71 8.23 9.93 -20.22
CA GLY A 71 9.00 10.12 -21.46
C GLY A 71 8.95 11.54 -22.04
N ILE A 72 8.61 12.54 -21.22
CA ILE A 72 8.36 13.93 -21.66
C ILE A 72 9.60 14.82 -21.60
N SER A 73 9.51 16.02 -22.18
CA SER A 73 10.60 16.99 -22.13
C SER A 73 10.85 17.55 -20.71
N LYS A 74 12.05 18.09 -20.47
CA LYS A 74 12.37 18.79 -19.21
C LYS A 74 11.44 20.00 -18.99
N LYS A 75 11.19 20.78 -20.05
CA LYS A 75 10.30 21.95 -20.01
C LYS A 75 8.87 21.55 -19.61
N THR A 76 8.36 20.47 -20.18
CA THR A 76 7.03 19.91 -19.83
C THR A 76 7.01 19.44 -18.37
N SER A 77 8.06 18.75 -17.92
CA SER A 77 8.18 18.28 -16.54
C SER A 77 8.21 19.43 -15.52
N GLU A 78 8.89 20.54 -15.84
CA GLU A 78 8.93 21.77 -15.03
C GLU A 78 7.57 22.48 -14.99
N SER A 79 6.86 22.49 -16.11
CA SER A 79 5.50 23.02 -16.21
C SER A 79 4.53 22.24 -15.30
N ILE A 80 4.50 20.91 -15.43
CA ILE A 80 3.71 20.02 -14.58
C ILE A 80 4.07 20.21 -13.10
N PHE A 81 5.35 20.28 -12.77
CA PHE A 81 5.79 20.56 -11.39
C PHE A 81 5.20 21.87 -10.86
N THR A 82 5.24 22.93 -11.66
CA THR A 82 4.70 24.24 -11.28
C THR A 82 3.20 24.17 -11.01
N ASP A 83 2.45 23.45 -11.85
CA ASP A 83 1.01 23.27 -11.66
C ASP A 83 0.70 22.40 -10.43
N VAL A 84 1.43 21.30 -10.23
CA VAL A 84 1.30 20.45 -9.04
C VAL A 84 1.58 21.26 -7.77
N GLN A 85 2.60 22.10 -7.79
CA GLN A 85 2.94 22.96 -6.66
C GLN A 85 1.83 23.97 -6.32
N LYS A 86 1.15 24.51 -7.34
CA LYS A 86 0.12 25.54 -7.15
C LYS A 86 -1.28 24.98 -6.91
N LYS A 87 -1.63 23.85 -7.53
CA LYS A 87 -2.99 23.30 -7.54
C LYS A 87 -3.15 22.07 -6.64
N ILE A 88 -2.13 21.21 -6.55
CA ILE A 88 -2.22 19.92 -5.85
C ILE A 88 -1.66 20.01 -4.42
N LEU A 89 -0.42 20.49 -4.25
CA LEU A 89 0.22 20.55 -2.93
C LEU A 89 -0.58 21.32 -1.86
N PRO A 90 -1.28 22.44 -2.19
CA PRO A 90 -2.11 23.13 -1.20
C PRO A 90 -3.29 22.31 -0.66
N LEU A 91 -3.68 21.24 -1.37
CA LEU A 91 -4.74 20.31 -0.96
C LEU A 91 -4.23 19.20 -0.03
N ALA A 92 -2.92 19.17 0.27
CA ALA A 92 -2.32 18.16 1.13
C ALA A 92 -2.77 18.36 2.58
N GLU A 93 -3.55 17.41 3.10
CA GLU A 93 -3.88 17.33 4.51
C GLU A 93 -2.88 16.43 5.24
N LYS A 94 -2.30 16.95 6.34
CA LYS A 94 -1.46 16.17 7.25
C LYS A 94 -2.36 15.47 8.26
N VAL A 95 -2.58 14.17 8.07
CA VAL A 95 -3.33 13.35 9.02
C VAL A 95 -2.35 12.69 9.99
N GLU A 96 -2.46 13.02 11.27
CA GLU A 96 -1.76 12.28 12.32
C GLU A 96 -2.37 10.89 12.46
N ILE A 97 -1.60 9.86 12.09
CA ILE A 97 -2.00 8.49 12.42
C ILE A 97 -1.70 8.29 13.90
N LYS A 98 -2.73 8.45 14.75
CA LYS A 98 -2.69 7.87 16.08
C LYS A 98 -2.54 6.36 15.90
N LEU A 99 -1.37 5.83 16.24
CA LEU A 99 -1.16 4.39 16.33
C LEU A 99 -2.15 3.86 17.37
N ILE A 100 -3.29 3.37 16.90
CA ILE A 100 -4.13 2.52 17.73
C ILE A 100 -3.39 1.19 17.75
N ASN A 101 -2.50 1.02 18.73
CA ASN A 101 -1.93 -0.26 19.14
C ASN A 101 -3.07 -1.18 19.61
N LYS A 102 -3.89 -1.68 18.68
CA LYS A 102 -4.98 -2.63 18.96
C LYS A 102 -4.50 -4.08 19.09
N ASP A 103 -3.23 -4.36 18.76
CA ASP A 103 -2.72 -5.73 18.73
C ASP A 103 -2.18 -6.24 20.07
N ARG A 104 -1.84 -5.38 21.03
CA ARG A 104 -1.25 -5.86 22.30
C ARG A 104 -2.30 -6.45 23.26
N ALA A 105 -3.49 -5.86 23.32
CA ALA A 105 -4.56 -6.36 24.20
C ALA A 105 -5.18 -7.68 23.71
N TYR A 106 -5.30 -7.89 22.39
CA TYR A 106 -5.87 -9.11 21.82
C TYR A 106 -4.94 -10.33 21.99
N MET A 107 -3.62 -10.12 21.96
CA MET A 107 -2.64 -11.19 22.15
C MET A 107 -2.53 -11.64 23.62
N GLU A 108 -2.56 -10.71 24.58
CA GLU A 108 -2.48 -11.04 26.01
C GLU A 108 -3.70 -11.82 26.54
N GLU A 109 -4.90 -11.56 25.99
CA GLU A 109 -6.11 -12.32 26.36
C GLU A 109 -6.11 -13.75 25.81
N ARG A 110 -5.52 -13.96 24.62
CA ARG A 110 -5.39 -15.29 24.00
C ARG A 110 -4.38 -16.18 24.72
N GLU A 111 -3.29 -15.61 25.23
CA GLU A 111 -2.31 -16.36 26.02
C GLU A 111 -2.84 -16.77 27.40
N LYS A 112 -3.66 -15.93 28.05
CA LYS A 112 -4.35 -16.31 29.30
C LYS A 112 -5.30 -17.49 29.11
N LYS A 113 -6.05 -17.55 28.01
CA LYS A 113 -6.95 -18.68 27.71
C LYS A 113 -6.17 -19.99 27.46
N LYS A 114 -5.05 -19.94 26.74
CA LYS A 114 -4.19 -21.13 26.50
C LYS A 114 -3.59 -21.73 27.78
N LYS A 115 -3.22 -20.90 28.77
CA LYS A 115 -2.67 -21.40 30.04
C LYS A 115 -3.70 -22.12 30.92
N ILE A 116 -4.99 -21.80 30.79
CA ILE A 116 -6.06 -22.41 31.61
C ILE A 116 -6.42 -23.82 31.11
N GLU A 117 -6.39 -24.06 29.79
CA GLU A 117 -6.71 -25.38 29.22
C GLU A 117 -5.64 -26.45 29.50
N LEU A 118 -4.37 -26.05 29.65
CA LEU A 118 -3.27 -27.00 29.88
C LEU A 118 -3.29 -27.64 31.28
N ASN A 119 -3.87 -26.98 32.28
CA ASN A 119 -3.91 -27.48 33.66
C ASN A 119 -5.06 -28.47 33.93
N ARG A 120 -5.97 -28.73 32.97
CA ARG A 120 -7.11 -29.65 33.17
C ARG A 120 -6.86 -31.10 32.71
N ASN A 121 -5.74 -31.40 32.06
CA ASN A 121 -5.47 -32.72 31.47
C ASN A 121 -4.53 -33.61 32.31
N ILE A 122 -4.24 -33.27 33.57
CA ILE A 122 -3.31 -34.06 34.42
C ILE A 122 -4.05 -35.14 35.24
N ASP A 123 -5.38 -35.14 35.32
CA ASP A 123 -6.16 -36.10 36.12
C ASP A 123 -7.11 -36.99 35.30
N LYS A 124 -6.61 -37.66 34.26
CA LYS A 124 -7.33 -38.81 33.68
C LYS A 124 -6.42 -40.02 33.49
N PRO A 125 -6.81 -41.21 33.98
CA PRO A 125 -5.99 -42.41 33.89
C PRO A 125 -5.85 -42.87 32.44
N LEU A 126 -4.63 -43.31 32.09
CA LEU A 126 -4.30 -43.99 30.83
C LEU A 126 -5.22 -45.21 30.62
N MET A 127 -5.93 -45.27 29.50
CA MET A 127 -6.48 -46.52 28.96
C MET A 127 -5.74 -46.91 27.67
N PRO A 128 -5.63 -48.23 27.39
CA PRO A 128 -4.61 -48.76 26.49
C PRO A 128 -4.96 -48.62 25.02
N SER A 129 -3.90 -48.43 24.23
CA SER A 129 -3.86 -48.33 22.78
C SER A 129 -4.49 -49.54 22.10
N ILE A 130 -5.49 -49.31 21.24
CA ILE A 130 -5.98 -50.33 20.32
C ILE A 130 -5.09 -50.33 19.08
N GLU A 131 -4.32 -51.40 18.94
CA GLU A 131 -3.52 -51.79 17.78
C GLU A 131 -4.41 -51.84 16.52
N LYS A 132 -4.09 -51.01 15.51
CA LYS A 132 -4.66 -51.17 14.16
C LYS A 132 -3.79 -52.16 13.38
N LYS A 133 -4.36 -53.34 13.08
CA LYS A 133 -3.80 -54.28 12.12
C LYS A 133 -3.78 -53.64 10.73
N GLU A 134 -2.62 -53.70 10.09
CA GLU A 134 -2.40 -53.31 8.69
C GLU A 134 -2.93 -54.42 7.76
N ASP A 135 -3.90 -54.11 6.90
CA ASP A 135 -4.26 -54.99 5.78
C ASP A 135 -3.36 -54.69 4.58
N LYS A 136 -2.37 -55.57 4.42
CA LYS A 136 -1.50 -55.71 3.26
C LYS A 136 -2.24 -56.52 2.20
N TYR A 137 -2.78 -55.88 1.17
CA TYR A 137 -3.10 -56.59 -0.08
C TYR A 137 -1.94 -56.43 -1.06
N ARG A 138 -1.07 -57.45 -1.07
CA ARG A 138 -0.22 -57.78 -2.22
C ARG A 138 -0.88 -58.90 -3.01
N GLU A 139 -1.06 -58.62 -4.29
CA GLU A 139 -0.88 -59.48 -5.47
C GLU A 139 -1.58 -60.83 -5.54
N LEU A 140 -2.29 -61.08 -6.65
CA LEU A 140 -2.00 -62.19 -7.59
C LEU A 140 -2.97 -62.14 -8.79
N ILE A 141 -2.44 -61.75 -9.95
CA ILE A 141 -2.68 -62.46 -11.22
C ILE A 141 -1.30 -62.90 -11.70
#